data_AF-A0A7S3MG06-F1
#
_entry.id   AF-A0A7S3MG06-F1
#
_cell.length_a   1.000
_cell.length_b   1.000
_cell.length_c   1.000
_cell.angle_alpha   90.00
_cell.angle_beta   90.00
_cell.angle_gamma   90.00
#
_symmetry.space_group_name_H-M   'P 1'
#
loop_
_entity.id
_entity.type
_entity.pdbx_description
1 polymer ?
#
loop_
_entity_poly.entity_id
_entity_poly.type
_entity_poly.pdbx_seq_one_letter_code
_entity_poly.pdbx_strand_id
1 'polypeptide(L)'
;VPSSVLTVQPAMVNFTSSSNLVGRFILSGSALLDGVFTIELKASGTSSADYESNIFTTTHVLSSATKAPAPALLSAKFVNSGASITVTFDSATNRALMTKQSFPCSDLLAFVNVNFTTCSWTSSSTVSVVFKTAPVATQLLNVGDTLFLRANFVKAACIAPADCSFYDLAPRQSVIVLIADTPVVPSVSVR
;
A
#
# COMPACT_ATOMS: atom_id res chain seq x y z
N VAL A 1 1.35 -29.31 -12.38
CA VAL A 1 0.26 -28.31 -12.28
C VAL A 1 -0.51 -28.37 -13.59
N PRO A 2 -1.84 -28.59 -13.61
CA PRO A 2 -2.57 -28.67 -14.87
C PRO A 2 -2.43 -27.35 -15.64
N SER A 3 -2.25 -27.44 -16.96
CA SER A 3 -2.03 -26.34 -17.90
C SER A 3 -3.22 -25.37 -18.07
N SER A 4 -4.24 -25.47 -17.21
CA SER A 4 -5.49 -24.70 -17.29
C SER A 4 -5.48 -23.37 -16.53
N VAL A 5 -4.36 -22.97 -15.91
CA VAL A 5 -4.28 -21.79 -15.02
C VAL A 5 -3.41 -20.65 -15.58
N LEU A 6 -2.60 -20.92 -16.60
CA LEU A 6 -1.65 -19.97 -17.20
C LEU A 6 -1.93 -19.88 -18.71
N THR A 7 -2.14 -18.68 -19.22
CA THR A 7 -2.40 -18.39 -20.64
C THR A 7 -1.26 -17.58 -21.23
N VAL A 8 -0.87 -17.92 -22.46
CA VAL A 8 0.18 -17.24 -23.23
C VAL A 8 -0.50 -16.49 -24.37
N GLN A 9 -0.32 -15.17 -24.43
CA GLN A 9 -0.93 -14.32 -25.45
C GLN A 9 0.13 -13.46 -26.17
N PRO A 10 0.31 -13.59 -27.49
CA PRO A 10 -0.25 -14.63 -28.36
C PRO A 10 0.39 -16.00 -28.10
N ALA A 11 -0.37 -17.08 -28.31
CA ALA A 11 0.12 -18.46 -28.12
C ALA A 11 1.10 -18.92 -29.22
N MET A 12 1.09 -18.27 -30.38
CA MET A 12 2.02 -18.53 -31.48
C MET A 12 2.36 -17.24 -32.23
N VAL A 13 3.55 -17.21 -32.81
CA VAL A 13 4.03 -16.14 -33.70
C VAL A 13 4.63 -16.82 -34.93
N ASN A 14 4.28 -16.33 -36.12
CA ASN A 14 4.79 -16.88 -37.37
C ASN A 14 5.99 -16.04 -37.83
N PHE A 15 7.09 -16.72 -38.17
CA PHE A 15 8.29 -16.11 -38.70
C PHE A 15 8.52 -16.56 -40.15
N THR A 16 9.00 -15.63 -40.99
CA THR A 16 9.44 -15.88 -42.36
C THR A 16 10.91 -15.49 -42.51
N SER A 17 11.55 -15.94 -43.59
CA SER A 17 12.93 -15.59 -43.95
C SER A 17 13.18 -14.09 -44.17
N SER A 18 12.11 -13.30 -44.33
CA SER A 18 12.14 -11.84 -44.48
C SER A 18 11.75 -11.08 -43.20
N SER A 19 11.39 -11.79 -42.12
CA SER A 19 10.92 -11.19 -40.86
C SER A 19 12.02 -11.16 -39.80
N ASN A 20 11.84 -10.29 -38.80
CA ASN A 20 12.66 -10.32 -37.60
C ASN A 20 12.22 -11.51 -36.71
N LEU A 21 13.16 -12.36 -36.29
CA LEU A 21 12.91 -13.59 -35.51
C LEU A 21 12.62 -13.33 -34.02
N VAL A 22 12.04 -12.18 -33.69
CA VAL A 22 11.75 -11.77 -32.31
C VAL A 22 10.23 -11.79 -32.07
N GLY A 23 9.80 -12.65 -31.14
CA GLY A 23 8.43 -12.69 -30.63
C GLY A 23 8.32 -12.08 -29.24
N ARG A 24 7.15 -11.54 -28.91
CA ARG A 24 6.80 -11.12 -27.54
C ARG A 24 5.47 -11.74 -27.18
N PHE A 25 5.36 -12.20 -25.95
CA PHE A 25 4.13 -12.73 -25.39
C PHE A 25 3.95 -12.24 -23.97
N ILE A 26 2.71 -12.29 -23.52
CA ILE A 26 2.31 -12.03 -22.14
C ILE A 26 1.91 -13.36 -21.53
N LEU A 27 2.44 -13.63 -20.34
CA LEU A 27 1.97 -14.71 -19.47
C LEU A 27 0.94 -14.13 -18.52
N SER A 28 -0.26 -14.69 -18.55
CA SER A 28 -1.36 -14.31 -17.67
C SER A 28 -1.83 -15.53 -16.90
N GLY A 29 -2.23 -15.37 -15.65
CA GLY A 29 -2.77 -16.47 -14.86
C GLY A 29 -3.74 -15.99 -13.80
N SER A 30 -4.31 -16.91 -13.02
CA SER A 30 -5.17 -16.54 -11.89
C SER A 30 -4.41 -15.73 -10.84
N ALA A 31 -5.09 -14.88 -10.07
CA ALA A 31 -4.45 -14.06 -9.04
C ALA A 31 -3.70 -14.88 -7.96
N LEU A 32 -4.17 -16.10 -7.69
CA LEU A 32 -3.56 -17.03 -6.73
C LEU A 32 -2.37 -17.82 -7.29
N LEU A 33 -2.01 -17.62 -8.56
CA LEU A 33 -0.96 -18.37 -9.21
C LEU A 33 0.41 -17.92 -8.73
N ASP A 34 1.04 -18.75 -7.91
CA ASP A 34 2.43 -18.60 -7.48
C ASP A 34 3.24 -19.82 -7.94
N GLY A 35 4.45 -19.60 -8.46
CA GLY A 35 5.39 -20.67 -8.71
C GLY A 35 6.30 -20.44 -9.91
N VAL A 36 7.22 -21.38 -10.09
CA VAL A 36 8.16 -21.39 -11.22
C VAL A 36 7.56 -22.14 -12.39
N PHE A 37 7.46 -21.48 -13.54
CA PHE A 37 6.92 -22.04 -14.78
C PHE A 37 8.04 -22.18 -15.81
N THR A 38 8.07 -23.34 -16.47
CA THR A 38 8.94 -23.58 -17.62
C THR A 38 8.18 -23.26 -18.90
N ILE A 39 8.73 -22.35 -19.69
CA ILE A 39 8.21 -21.96 -21.00
C ILE A 39 9.05 -22.69 -22.04
N GLU A 40 8.39 -23.47 -22.88
CA GLU A 40 9.02 -24.22 -23.95
C GLU A 40 8.69 -23.57 -25.30
N LEU A 41 9.72 -23.21 -26.07
CA LEU A 41 9.56 -22.75 -27.44
C LEU A 41 9.56 -23.98 -28.36
N LYS A 42 8.44 -24.20 -29.05
CA LYS A 42 8.32 -25.25 -30.09
C LYS A 42 8.31 -24.62 -31.47
N ALA A 43 9.40 -24.78 -32.22
CA ALA A 43 9.43 -24.44 -33.63
C ALA A 43 8.63 -25.48 -34.44
N SER A 44 7.80 -25.01 -35.36
CA SER A 44 7.02 -25.86 -36.26
C SER A 44 7.00 -25.26 -37.67
N GLY A 45 6.92 -26.10 -38.70
CA GLY A 45 6.94 -25.69 -40.11
C GLY A 45 8.00 -26.41 -40.92
N THR A 46 8.15 -26.01 -42.18
CA THR A 46 9.05 -26.67 -43.16
C THR A 46 10.51 -26.61 -42.78
N SER A 47 10.95 -25.50 -42.18
CA SER A 47 12.32 -25.28 -41.69
C SER A 47 12.49 -25.58 -40.20
N SER A 48 11.55 -26.29 -39.55
CA SER A 48 11.63 -26.56 -38.11
C SER A 48 12.88 -27.36 -37.70
N ALA A 49 13.38 -28.21 -38.60
CA ALA A 49 14.61 -28.98 -38.38
C ALA A 49 15.89 -28.14 -38.38
N ASP A 50 15.82 -26.89 -38.88
CA ASP A 50 16.96 -25.97 -38.93
C ASP A 50 17.19 -25.25 -37.59
N TYR A 51 16.28 -25.42 -36.62
CA TYR A 51 16.33 -24.79 -35.31
C TYR A 51 16.54 -25.82 -34.20
N GLU A 52 17.19 -25.41 -33.11
CA GLU A 52 17.34 -26.26 -31.93
C GLU A 52 15.97 -26.66 -31.37
N SER A 53 15.80 -27.97 -31.16
CA SER A 53 14.68 -28.49 -30.39
C SER A 53 14.96 -28.31 -28.89
N ASN A 54 13.90 -28.15 -28.10
CA ASN A 54 13.95 -28.07 -26.63
C ASN A 54 14.56 -26.77 -26.06
N ILE A 55 14.26 -25.62 -26.64
CA ILE A 55 14.57 -24.33 -26.02
C ILE A 55 13.56 -24.06 -24.92
N PHE A 56 14.02 -23.98 -23.67
CA PHE A 56 13.20 -23.63 -22.52
C PHE A 56 13.80 -22.50 -21.68
N THR A 57 12.92 -21.74 -21.04
CA THR A 57 13.29 -20.75 -20.03
C THR A 57 12.36 -20.89 -18.83
N THR A 58 12.83 -20.49 -17.65
CA THR A 58 12.02 -20.51 -16.42
C THR A 58 11.71 -19.09 -15.99
N THR A 59 10.47 -18.87 -15.57
CA THR A 59 10.06 -17.60 -14.94
C THR A 59 9.33 -17.89 -13.64
N HIS A 60 9.53 -17.04 -12.64
CA HIS A 60 8.79 -17.08 -11.40
C HIS A 60 7.57 -16.17 -11.52
N VAL A 61 6.39 -16.77 -11.59
CA VAL A 61 5.13 -16.03 -11.54
C VAL A 61 4.78 -15.86 -10.08
N LEU A 62 4.72 -14.61 -9.64
CA LEU A 62 4.32 -14.26 -8.29
C LEU A 62 2.81 -14.17 -8.23
N SER A 63 2.22 -14.77 -7.19
CA SER A 63 0.79 -14.56 -6.93
C SER A 63 0.54 -13.09 -6.63
N SER A 64 -0.33 -12.47 -7.44
CA SER A 64 -0.88 -11.15 -7.14
C SER A 64 -1.81 -11.18 -5.92
N ALA A 65 -2.18 -12.38 -5.46
CA ALA A 65 -2.94 -12.63 -4.26
C ALA A 65 -2.10 -12.73 -2.97
N THR A 66 -0.79 -12.48 -3.01
CA THR A 66 0.03 -12.43 -1.79
C THR A 66 -0.47 -11.26 -0.94
N LYS A 67 -1.15 -11.61 0.15
CA LYS A 67 -1.81 -10.67 1.03
C LYS A 67 -0.78 -9.81 1.75
N ALA A 68 -0.74 -8.53 1.40
CA ALA A 68 0.00 -7.56 2.18
C ALA A 68 -0.58 -7.54 3.61
N PRO A 69 0.26 -7.54 4.65
CA PRO A 69 -0.22 -7.42 6.02
C PRO A 69 -0.99 -6.12 6.19
N ALA A 70 -2.01 -6.14 7.04
CA ALA A 70 -2.73 -4.92 7.37
C ALA A 70 -1.78 -3.92 8.05
N PRO A 71 -1.78 -2.63 7.66
CA PRO A 71 -0.89 -1.64 8.23
C PRO A 71 -1.02 -1.53 9.75
N ALA A 72 0.10 -1.41 10.44
CA ALA A 72 0.16 -1.19 11.87
C ALA A 72 0.36 0.30 12.20
N LEU A 73 -0.38 0.78 13.18
CA LEU A 73 -0.24 2.10 13.78
C LEU A 73 1.07 2.12 14.58
N LEU A 74 2.06 2.86 14.08
CA LEU A 74 3.42 2.84 14.62
C LEU A 74 3.60 3.90 15.72
N SER A 75 3.14 5.12 15.49
CA SER A 75 3.31 6.22 16.44
C SER A 75 2.31 7.34 16.23
N ALA A 76 2.04 8.08 17.31
CA ALA A 76 1.43 9.40 17.27
C ALA A 76 2.34 10.36 18.05
N LYS A 77 2.85 11.41 17.40
CA LYS A 77 3.78 12.36 18.03
C LYS A 77 3.37 13.80 17.73
N PHE A 78 3.52 14.70 18.69
CA PHE A 78 3.46 16.13 18.39
C PHE A 78 4.58 16.52 17.40
N VAL A 79 4.28 17.46 16.50
CA VAL A 79 5.34 18.10 15.70
C VAL A 79 6.16 19.05 16.60
N ASN A 80 7.36 19.42 16.16
CA ASN A 80 8.28 20.25 16.95
C ASN A 80 7.69 21.60 17.42
N SER A 81 6.73 22.15 16.69
CA SER A 81 6.01 23.39 17.06
C SER A 81 4.85 23.16 18.04
N GLY A 82 4.47 21.92 18.32
CA GLY A 82 3.29 21.57 19.13
C GLY A 82 1.94 21.83 18.44
N ALA A 83 1.92 22.37 17.23
CA ALA A 83 0.69 22.81 16.56
C ALA A 83 -0.19 21.66 16.02
N SER A 84 0.39 20.48 15.83
CA SER A 84 -0.28 19.30 15.28
C SER A 84 0.34 18.01 15.80
N ILE A 85 -0.35 16.90 15.54
CA ILE A 85 0.15 15.55 15.82
C ILE A 85 0.33 14.83 14.49
N THR A 86 1.49 14.20 14.31
CA THR A 86 1.78 13.30 13.20
C THR A 86 1.53 11.87 13.64
N VAL A 87 0.63 11.19 12.94
CA VAL A 87 0.33 9.77 13.11
C VAL A 87 0.95 9.00 11.96
N THR A 88 1.70 7.95 12.26
CA THR A 88 2.50 7.20 11.29
C THR A 88 2.13 5.73 11.31
N PHE A 89 2.03 5.14 10.12
CA PHE A 89 1.86 3.71 9.92
C PHE A 89 3.18 3.07 9.49
N ASP A 90 3.35 1.78 9.78
CA ASP A 90 4.53 1.00 9.39
C ASP A 90 4.68 0.82 7.85
N SER A 91 3.58 0.99 7.12
CA SER A 91 3.48 0.70 5.70
C SER A 91 2.50 1.65 4.99
N ALA A 92 2.58 1.69 3.65
CA ALA A 92 1.69 2.49 2.83
C ALA A 92 0.25 1.94 2.91
N THR A 93 -0.72 2.83 3.10
CA THR A 93 -2.13 2.50 3.26
C THR A 93 -2.97 2.89 2.05
N ASN A 94 -4.18 2.36 1.95
CA ASN A 94 -5.21 2.79 1.00
C ASN A 94 -5.91 4.11 1.39
N ARG A 95 -5.41 4.82 2.40
CA ARG A 95 -5.94 6.09 2.92
C ARG A 95 -7.43 6.03 3.32
N ALA A 96 -7.92 4.86 3.71
CA ALA A 96 -9.35 4.61 3.96
C ALA A 96 -10.27 5.04 2.80
N LEU A 97 -9.76 5.03 1.56
CA LEU A 97 -10.46 5.49 0.36
C LEU A 97 -10.91 6.97 0.42
N MET A 98 -10.30 7.77 1.31
CA MET A 98 -10.61 9.18 1.45
C MET A 98 -10.01 9.96 0.27
N THR A 99 -10.89 10.63 -0.49
CA THR A 99 -10.51 11.48 -1.63
C THR A 99 -10.27 12.93 -1.24
N LYS A 100 -10.81 13.36 -0.10
CA LYS A 100 -10.64 14.72 0.42
C LYS A 100 -9.25 14.86 1.06
N GLN A 101 -8.61 16.00 0.81
CA GLN A 101 -7.35 16.37 1.47
C GLN A 101 -7.50 16.50 2.99
N SER A 102 -8.69 16.87 3.46
CA SER A 102 -8.99 17.10 4.88
C SER A 102 -10.35 16.50 5.24
N PHE A 103 -10.43 15.86 6.39
CA PHE A 103 -11.61 15.15 6.89
C PHE A 103 -11.70 15.20 8.43
N PRO A 104 -12.89 14.97 9.03
CA PRO A 104 -13.02 14.81 10.47
C PRO A 104 -12.17 13.64 10.98
N CYS A 105 -11.32 13.86 11.99
CA CYS A 105 -10.53 12.77 12.54
C CYS A 105 -11.37 11.63 13.12
N SER A 106 -12.62 11.91 13.49
CA SER A 106 -13.59 10.91 13.97
C SER A 106 -13.86 9.80 12.96
N ASP A 107 -13.59 10.03 11.69
CA ASP A 107 -13.85 9.08 10.61
C ASP A 107 -12.79 7.98 10.55
N LEU A 108 -11.60 8.22 11.11
CA LEU A 108 -10.45 7.31 11.07
C LEU A 108 -9.94 6.93 12.46
N LEU A 109 -9.92 7.89 13.37
CA LEU A 109 -9.32 7.81 14.68
C LEU A 109 -10.39 7.95 15.77
N ALA A 110 -10.05 7.51 16.98
CA ALA A 110 -10.86 7.69 18.17
C ALA A 110 -9.94 8.08 19.33
N PHE A 111 -10.24 9.22 19.94
CA PHE A 111 -9.55 9.75 21.11
C PHE A 111 -10.42 10.84 21.76
N VAL A 112 -9.98 11.36 22.91
CA VAL A 112 -10.71 12.38 23.66
C VAL A 112 -11.02 13.60 22.81
N ASN A 113 -12.30 13.99 22.76
CA ASN A 113 -12.74 15.21 22.06
C ASN A 113 -12.33 15.30 20.58
N VAL A 114 -12.24 14.16 19.88
CA VAL A 114 -11.86 14.04 18.46
C VAL A 114 -12.67 14.93 17.50
N ASN A 115 -13.89 15.32 17.85
CA ASN A 115 -14.74 16.20 17.03
C ASN A 115 -14.12 17.60 16.82
N PHE A 116 -13.24 18.04 17.72
CA PHE A 116 -12.51 19.30 17.60
C PHE A 116 -11.18 19.15 16.87
N THR A 117 -11.04 18.14 16.03
CA THR A 117 -9.83 17.91 15.24
C THR A 117 -10.13 17.69 13.76
N THR A 118 -9.13 17.96 12.94
CA THR A 118 -9.14 17.75 11.49
C THR A 118 -7.95 16.90 11.13
N CYS A 119 -8.18 15.88 10.31
CA CYS A 119 -7.16 14.97 9.84
C CYS A 119 -6.91 15.20 8.36
N SER A 120 -5.65 15.09 7.95
CA SER A 120 -5.25 15.10 6.54
C SER A 120 -4.17 14.07 6.30
N TRP A 121 -4.29 13.32 5.21
CA TRP A 121 -3.22 12.43 4.76
C TRP A 121 -2.10 13.28 4.16
N THR A 122 -0.93 13.31 4.78
CA THR A 122 0.26 13.97 4.22
C THR A 122 1.03 13.03 3.29
N SER A 123 0.89 11.72 3.49
CA SER A 123 1.43 10.66 2.62
C SER A 123 0.49 9.44 2.62
N SER A 124 0.87 8.33 1.99
CA SER A 124 0.12 7.06 2.12
C SER A 124 0.29 6.39 3.49
N SER A 125 1.29 6.76 4.28
CA SER A 125 1.61 6.18 5.60
C SER A 125 1.57 7.20 6.74
N THR A 126 1.10 8.43 6.48
CA THR A 126 1.18 9.52 7.47
C THR A 126 -0.08 10.39 7.45
N VAL A 127 -0.64 10.62 8.64
CA VAL A 127 -1.80 11.50 8.87
C VAL A 127 -1.36 12.64 9.78
N SER A 128 -1.70 13.87 9.42
CA SER A 128 -1.58 15.05 10.28
C SER A 128 -2.91 15.32 10.97
N VAL A 129 -2.88 15.49 12.28
CA VAL A 129 -4.02 15.85 13.12
C VAL A 129 -3.83 17.29 13.57
N VAL A 130 -4.78 18.15 13.21
CA VAL A 130 -4.78 19.58 13.54
C VAL A 130 -5.97 19.88 14.45
N PHE A 131 -5.73 20.63 15.52
CA PHE A 131 -6.78 21.04 16.45
C PHE A 131 -7.58 22.22 15.89
N LYS A 132 -8.91 22.17 16.07
CA LYS A 132 -9.84 23.26 15.79
C LYS A 132 -10.12 24.03 17.09
N THR A 133 -10.77 25.18 16.96
CA THR A 133 -11.31 25.92 18.10
C THR A 133 -12.24 25.02 18.92
N ALA A 134 -11.91 24.86 20.20
CA ALA A 134 -12.72 24.13 21.18
C ALA A 134 -13.21 25.10 22.27
N PRO A 135 -14.34 24.81 22.94
CA PRO A 135 -14.78 25.57 24.10
C PRO A 135 -13.70 25.63 25.19
N VAL A 136 -13.71 26.71 25.97
CA VAL A 136 -12.83 26.86 27.14
C VAL A 136 -13.00 25.66 28.08
N ALA A 137 -11.90 25.18 28.66
CA ALA A 137 -11.83 24.00 29.53
C ALA A 137 -12.13 22.64 28.84
N THR A 138 -12.15 22.58 27.51
CA THR A 138 -12.17 21.28 26.81
C THR A 138 -10.79 20.64 26.85
N GLN A 139 -10.67 19.46 27.49
CA GLN A 139 -9.45 18.66 27.42
C GLN A 139 -9.31 18.07 26.02
N LEU A 140 -8.36 18.59 25.24
CA LEU A 140 -7.97 18.00 23.96
C LEU A 140 -6.97 16.87 24.18
N LEU A 141 -6.59 16.20 23.10
CA LEU A 141 -5.59 15.14 23.13
C LEU A 141 -4.22 15.68 23.60
N ASN A 142 -3.68 15.11 24.67
CA ASN A 142 -2.39 15.50 25.27
C ASN A 142 -1.34 14.40 25.11
N VAL A 143 -0.09 14.75 25.43
CA VAL A 143 1.00 13.78 25.56
C VAL A 143 0.66 12.78 26.68
N GLY A 144 0.87 11.50 26.40
CA GLY A 144 0.54 10.40 27.31
C GLY A 144 -0.88 9.84 27.13
N ASP A 145 -1.77 10.55 26.44
CA ASP A 145 -3.09 10.02 26.11
C ASP A 145 -3.01 8.91 25.05
N THR A 146 -4.03 8.05 25.03
CA THR A 146 -4.13 6.96 24.06
C THR A 146 -4.95 7.38 22.85
N LEU A 147 -4.37 7.18 21.66
CA LEU A 147 -5.01 7.37 20.37
C LEU A 147 -5.33 6.01 19.76
N PHE A 148 -6.57 5.81 19.32
CA PHE A 148 -7.02 4.58 18.68
C PHE A 148 -7.23 4.77 17.18
N LEU A 149 -6.75 3.82 16.38
CA LEU A 149 -7.21 3.61 15.02
C LEU A 149 -8.53 2.84 15.07
N ARG A 150 -9.54 3.30 14.33
CA ARG A 150 -10.80 2.56 14.21
C ARG A 150 -10.60 1.33 13.32
N ALA A 151 -11.19 0.21 13.74
CA ALA A 151 -11.15 -1.02 12.96
C ALA A 151 -11.87 -0.85 11.62
N ASN A 152 -11.43 -1.60 10.61
CA ASN A 152 -12.15 -1.74 9.33
C ASN A 152 -12.13 -0.52 8.41
N PHE A 153 -11.26 0.47 8.66
CA PHE A 153 -11.15 1.66 7.79
C PHE A 153 -9.96 1.60 6.83
N VAL A 154 -8.81 1.09 7.28
CA VAL A 154 -7.55 1.16 6.54
C VAL A 154 -7.12 -0.24 6.13
N LYS A 155 -6.56 -0.39 4.94
CA LYS A 155 -5.81 -1.59 4.51
C LYS A 155 -4.54 -1.18 3.79
N ALA A 156 -3.70 -2.14 3.42
CA ALA A 156 -2.48 -1.87 2.67
C ALA A 156 -2.79 -1.16 1.33
N ALA A 157 -1.87 -0.31 0.89
CA ALA A 157 -1.97 0.38 -0.38
C ALA A 157 -2.06 -0.63 -1.54
N CYS A 158 -2.94 -0.36 -2.50
CA CYS A 158 -3.08 -1.18 -3.68
C CYS A 158 -2.29 -0.58 -4.84
N ILE A 159 -1.36 -1.34 -5.40
CA ILE A 159 -0.55 -0.92 -6.55
C ILE A 159 -1.00 -1.72 -7.76
N ALA A 160 -1.60 -1.05 -8.75
CA ALA A 160 -1.98 -1.69 -10.00
C ALA A 160 -0.77 -2.32 -10.70
N PRO A 161 -0.89 -3.51 -11.31
CA PRO A 161 -2.12 -4.23 -11.64
C PRO A 161 -2.57 -5.29 -10.61
N ALA A 162 -2.10 -5.22 -9.35
CA ALA A 162 -2.51 -6.18 -8.33
C ALA A 162 -4.02 -6.08 -8.02
N ASP A 163 -4.66 -7.23 -7.77
CA ASP A 163 -5.95 -7.26 -7.08
C ASP A 163 -5.68 -7.12 -5.58
N CYS A 164 -6.40 -6.24 -4.91
CA CYS A 164 -6.25 -5.99 -3.47
C CYS A 164 -7.59 -6.12 -2.73
N SER A 165 -8.58 -6.75 -3.36
CA SER A 165 -9.90 -7.03 -2.79
C SER A 165 -9.82 -7.90 -1.54
N PHE A 166 -8.86 -8.82 -1.49
CA PHE A 166 -8.63 -9.77 -0.40
C PHE A 166 -7.68 -9.25 0.70
N TYR A 167 -7.15 -8.02 0.60
CA TYR A 167 -6.33 -7.43 1.66
C TYR A 167 -7.16 -7.23 2.93
N ASP A 168 -6.60 -7.61 4.07
CA ASP A 168 -7.26 -7.41 5.36
C ASP A 168 -7.36 -5.92 5.69
N LEU A 169 -8.48 -5.55 6.27
CA LEU A 169 -8.60 -4.29 6.96
C LEU A 169 -7.86 -4.36 8.29
N ALA A 170 -7.22 -3.25 8.66
CA ALA A 170 -6.55 -3.10 9.92
C ALA A 170 -7.57 -3.24 11.08
N PRO A 171 -7.26 -4.09 12.08
CA PRO A 171 -8.06 -4.16 13.29
C PRO A 171 -7.94 -2.86 14.08
N ARG A 172 -8.72 -2.75 15.17
CA ARG A 172 -8.54 -1.64 16.11
C ARG A 172 -7.14 -1.71 16.72
N GLN A 173 -6.39 -0.62 16.61
CA GLN A 173 -5.04 -0.50 17.14
C GLN A 173 -4.96 0.75 18.02
N SER A 174 -3.96 0.81 18.89
CA SER A 174 -3.74 1.94 19.78
C SER A 174 -2.27 2.26 19.94
N VAL A 175 -1.97 3.54 20.07
CA VAL A 175 -0.65 4.05 20.42
C VAL A 175 -0.79 5.15 21.46
N ILE A 176 0.27 5.34 22.24
CA ILE A 176 0.38 6.49 23.14
C ILE A 176 0.85 7.71 22.35
N VAL A 177 0.33 8.88 22.69
CA VAL A 177 0.77 10.15 22.10
C VAL A 177 2.07 10.58 22.77
N LEU A 178 3.11 10.78 21.97
CA LEU A 178 4.44 11.16 22.44
C LEU A 178 4.76 12.63 22.12
N ILE A 179 5.78 13.14 22.80
CA ILE A 179 6.38 14.44 22.46
C ILE A 179 7.06 14.40 21.08
N ALA A 180 7.36 15.58 20.55
CA ALA A 180 8.19 15.72 19.37
C ALA A 180 9.62 15.24 19.62
N ASP A 181 10.29 14.74 18.58
CA ASP A 181 11.67 14.26 18.70
C ASP A 181 12.67 15.41 18.91
N THR A 182 12.36 16.61 18.39
CA THR A 182 13.21 17.81 18.52
C THR A 182 12.35 19.06 18.83
N PRO A 183 11.75 19.14 20.03
CA PRO A 183 10.81 20.21 20.38
C PRO A 183 11.50 21.58 20.38
N VAL A 184 10.84 22.60 19.81
CA VAL A 184 11.34 23.98 19.81
C VAL A 184 11.01 24.61 21.16
N VAL A 185 12.03 24.92 21.96
CA VAL A 185 11.85 25.63 23.24
C VAL A 185 11.73 27.14 22.97
N PRO A 186 10.64 27.82 23.38
CA PRO A 186 10.52 29.26 23.17
C PRO A 186 11.51 30.02 24.06
N SER A 187 12.31 30.90 23.47
CA SER A 187 13.17 31.84 24.20
C SER A 187 12.53 33.21 24.27
N VAL A 188 12.30 33.74 25.47
CA VAL A 188 11.86 35.12 25.68
C VAL A 188 13.08 35.98 25.95
N SER A 189 13.36 36.94 25.07
CA SER A 189 14.34 38.00 25.33
C SER A 189 13.58 39.27 25.74
N VAL A 190 13.79 39.72 26.98
CA VAL A 190 13.33 41.05 27.41
C VAL A 190 14.34 42.07 26.91
N ARG A 191 13.86 43.12 26.23
CA ARG A 191 14.67 44.26 25.79
C ARG A 191 14.37 45.48 26.64
#